data_AF-A0A4Z0H8K3-F1
#
_entry.id   AF-A0A4Z0H8K3-F1
#
_cell.length_a   1.000
_cell.length_b   1.000
_cell.length_c   1.000
_cell.angle_alpha   90.00
_cell.angle_beta   90.00
_cell.angle_gamma   90.00
#
_symmetry.space_group_name_H-M   'P 1'
#
loop_
_entity.id
_entity.type
_entity.pdbx_description
1 polymer ?
#
loop_
_entity_poly.entity_id
_entity_poly.type
_entity_poly.pdbx_seq_one_letter_code
_entity_poly.pdbx_strand_id
1 'polypeptide(L)'
;MTILRNKWMILMVNVLIVTLLFTIVAPAYDLFHYINSLFYIAYFYLFVGILLWVIRGGFFDAITYSFRRFYNRVSKQKDYLDDWQKKPLPSETIEKSWLSFFMFNGGMLMLGLLALLAVYYYLL
;
A
#
# COMPACT_ATOMS: atom_id res chain seq x y z
N MET A 1 -1.20 -19.70 -0.61
CA MET A 1 -1.13 -18.45 0.18
C MET A 1 -2.08 -18.52 1.40
N THR A 2 -1.71 -19.23 2.45
CA THR A 2 -2.56 -19.41 3.66
C THR A 2 -2.31 -18.34 4.74
N ILE A 3 -1.19 -17.63 4.69
CA ILE A 3 -0.80 -16.61 5.68
C ILE A 3 -1.67 -15.35 5.58
N LEU A 4 -2.13 -14.99 4.37
CA LEU A 4 -3.06 -13.87 4.14
C LEU A 4 -4.49 -14.13 4.68
N ARG A 5 -4.79 -15.35 5.16
CA ARG A 5 -6.15 -15.70 5.59
C ARG A 5 -6.51 -15.03 6.92
N ASN A 6 -5.56 -14.82 7.82
CA ASN A 6 -5.82 -14.22 9.12
C ASN A 6 -5.27 -12.79 9.22
N LYS A 7 -6.08 -11.82 8.76
CA LYS A 7 -5.74 -10.39 8.74
C LYS A 7 -5.34 -9.85 10.13
N TRP A 8 -5.92 -10.41 11.19
CA TRP A 8 -5.62 -10.03 12.58
C TRP A 8 -4.27 -10.53 13.07
N MET A 9 -3.85 -11.73 12.65
CA MET A 9 -2.53 -12.26 12.98
C MET A 9 -1.43 -11.41 12.35
N ILE A 10 -1.63 -10.98 11.10
CA ILE A 10 -0.70 -10.07 10.41
C ILE A 10 -0.63 -8.72 11.13
N LEU A 11 -1.77 -8.19 11.57
CA LEU A 11 -1.80 -6.96 12.36
C LEU A 11 -1.00 -7.11 13.67
N MET A 12 -1.17 -8.23 14.39
CA MET A 12 -0.35 -8.50 15.59
C MET A 12 1.14 -8.56 15.27
N VAL A 13 1.52 -9.21 14.17
CA VAL A 13 2.93 -9.23 13.71
C VAL A 13 3.43 -7.82 13.43
N ASN A 14 2.63 -6.96 12.78
CA ASN A 14 3.00 -5.57 12.54
C ASN A 14 3.18 -4.78 13.84
N VAL A 15 2.30 -4.98 14.83
CA VAL A 15 2.46 -4.35 16.15
C VAL A 15 3.74 -4.83 16.82
N LEU A 16 4.04 -6.14 16.78
CA LEU A 16 5.30 -6.68 17.31
C LEU A 16 6.52 -6.09 16.60
N ILE A 17 6.47 -5.91 15.28
CA ILE A 17 7.53 -5.26 14.51
C ILE A 17 7.70 -3.80 14.95
N VAL A 18 6.61 -3.05 15.13
CA VAL A 18 6.65 -1.66 15.62
C VAL A 18 7.31 -1.61 17.00
N THR A 19 6.89 -2.49 17.92
CA THR A 19 7.47 -2.55 19.26
C THR A 19 8.96 -2.90 19.22
N LEU A 20 9.35 -3.86 18.39
CA LEU A 20 10.75 -4.27 18.24
C LEU A 20 11.62 -3.15 17.64
N LEU A 21 11.13 -2.48 16.60
CA LEU A 21 11.80 -1.33 16.00
C LEU A 21 11.95 -0.18 16.99
N PHE A 22 10.90 0.11 17.76
CA PHE A 22 10.96 1.09 18.84
C PHE A 22 12.06 0.73 19.85
N THR A 23 12.13 -0.53 20.30
CA THR A 23 13.14 -0.93 21.30
C THR A 23 14.59 -0.84 20.81
N ILE A 24 14.83 -0.94 19.50
CA ILE A 24 16.19 -0.96 18.94
C ILE A 24 16.63 0.45 18.50
N VAL A 25 15.71 1.25 17.96
CA VAL A 25 16.03 2.50 17.27
C VAL A 25 15.69 3.73 18.10
N ALA A 26 14.77 3.64 19.07
CA ALA A 26 14.33 4.82 19.81
C ALA A 26 15.46 5.40 20.67
N PRO A 27 15.73 6.71 20.57
CA PRO A 27 16.73 7.37 21.41
C PRO A 27 16.25 7.49 22.88
N ALA A 28 14.94 7.48 23.12
CA ALA A 28 14.34 7.48 24.45
C ALA A 28 13.09 6.59 24.47
N TYR A 29 12.86 5.93 25.60
CA TYR A 29 11.70 5.07 25.83
C TYR A 29 10.49 5.87 26.33
N ASP A 30 10.00 6.78 25.49
CA ASP A 30 8.79 7.54 25.75
C ASP A 30 7.68 7.22 24.74
N LEU A 31 6.47 7.72 25.02
CA LEU A 31 5.32 7.51 24.15
C LEU A 31 5.48 8.21 22.79
N PHE A 32 6.21 9.32 22.74
CA PHE A 32 6.43 10.10 21.53
C PHE A 32 7.24 9.31 20.49
N HIS A 33 8.34 8.68 20.90
CA HIS A 33 9.17 7.86 20.02
C HIS A 33 8.43 6.59 19.58
N TYR A 34 7.57 6.03 20.43
CA TYR A 34 6.71 4.90 20.04
C TYR A 34 5.71 5.31 18.95
N ILE A 35 5.06 6.47 19.10
CA ILE A 35 4.16 7.05 18.09
C ILE A 35 4.91 7.25 16.78
N ASN A 36 6.15 7.74 16.80
CA ASN A 36 6.96 7.91 15.60
C ASN A 36 7.28 6.57 14.92
N SER A 37 7.67 5.54 15.67
CA SER A 37 7.89 4.20 15.11
C SER A 37 6.62 3.62 14.48
N LEU A 38 5.48 3.77 15.14
CA LEU A 38 4.18 3.35 14.59
C LEU A 38 3.83 4.13 13.32
N PHE A 39 4.09 5.44 13.30
CA PHE A 39 3.83 6.32 12.15
C PHE A 39 4.58 5.84 10.91
N TYR A 40 5.87 5.52 11.00
CA TYR A 40 6.64 5.07 9.84
C TYR A 40 6.10 3.78 9.23
N ILE A 41 5.68 2.82 10.08
CA ILE A 41 5.12 1.55 9.61
C ILE A 41 3.71 1.77 9.03
N ALA A 42 2.86 2.53 9.71
CA ALA A 42 1.53 2.89 9.21
C ALA A 42 1.62 3.61 7.85
N TYR A 43 2.54 4.58 7.74
CA TYR A 43 2.80 5.33 6.52
C TYR A 43 3.22 4.40 5.37
N PHE A 44 4.14 3.45 5.60
CA PHE A 44 4.54 2.49 4.59
C PHE A 44 3.33 1.70 4.04
N TYR A 45 2.51 1.15 4.92
CA TYR A 45 1.33 0.39 4.51
C TYR A 45 0.30 1.24 3.76
N LEU A 46 0.04 2.46 4.23
CA LEU A 46 -0.89 3.38 3.57
C LEU A 46 -0.35 3.85 2.22
N PHE A 47 0.93 4.20 2.14
CA PHE A 47 1.56 4.65 0.91
C PHE A 47 1.47 3.58 -0.18
N VAL A 48 1.86 2.35 0.14
CA VAL A 48 1.73 1.22 -0.79
C VAL A 48 0.26 0.91 -1.10
N GLY A 49 -0.61 0.95 -0.09
CA GLY A 49 -2.06 0.72 -0.26
C GLY A 49 -2.70 1.71 -1.23
N ILE A 50 -2.39 3.00 -1.10
CA ILE A 50 -2.89 4.07 -1.97
C ILE A 50 -2.29 3.93 -3.38
N LEU A 51 -1.00 3.63 -3.52
CA LEU A 51 -0.39 3.38 -4.84
C LEU A 51 -1.10 2.22 -5.56
N LEU A 52 -1.32 1.09 -4.87
CA LEU A 52 -2.05 -0.05 -5.42
C LEU A 52 -3.50 0.32 -5.75
N TRP A 53 -4.12 1.19 -4.95
CA TRP A 53 -5.47 1.67 -5.20
C TRP A 53 -5.54 2.49 -6.49
N VAL A 54 -4.57 3.39 -6.73
CA VAL A 54 -4.48 4.18 -7.97
C VAL A 54 -4.21 3.29 -9.19
N ILE A 55 -3.29 2.31 -9.06
CA ILE A 55 -2.98 1.36 -10.14
C ILE A 55 -4.21 0.54 -10.50
N ARG A 56 -4.87 -0.05 -9.50
CA ARG A 56 -6.07 -0.86 -9.71
C ARG A 56 -7.28 -0.03 -10.12
N GLY A 57 -7.33 1.25 -9.77
CA GLY A 57 -8.41 2.19 -10.12
C GLY A 57 -8.47 2.56 -11.60
N GLY A 58 -7.55 2.05 -12.44
CA GLY A 58 -7.57 2.26 -13.88
C GLY A 58 -6.95 3.59 -14.32
N PHE A 59 -6.34 4.36 -13.41
CA PHE A 59 -5.61 5.59 -13.75
C PHE A 59 -4.52 5.31 -14.80
N PHE A 60 -3.71 4.28 -14.55
CA PHE A 60 -2.65 3.86 -15.48
C PHE A 60 -3.18 3.14 -16.72
N ASP A 61 -4.40 2.61 -16.69
CA ASP A 61 -5.02 1.99 -17.85
C ASP A 61 -5.36 3.04 -18.92
N ALA A 62 -5.90 4.19 -18.50
CA ALA A 62 -6.20 5.30 -19.40
C ALA A 62 -4.92 5.83 -20.09
N ILE A 63 -3.83 5.94 -19.34
CA ILE A 63 -2.51 6.32 -19.86
C ILE A 63 -2.03 5.26 -20.86
N THR A 64 -2.02 3.99 -20.45
CA THR A 64 -1.56 2.88 -21.27
C THR A 64 -2.36 2.78 -22.56
N TYR A 65 -3.67 2.88 -22.50
CA TYR A 65 -4.56 2.89 -23.66
C TYR A 65 -4.24 4.04 -24.62
N SER A 66 -4.01 5.25 -24.09
CA SER A 66 -3.67 6.42 -24.89
C SER A 66 -2.34 6.25 -25.63
N PHE A 67 -1.31 5.75 -24.96
CA PHE A 67 -0.01 5.45 -25.57
C PHE A 67 -0.10 4.34 -26.62
N ARG A 68 -0.81 3.23 -26.31
CA ARG A 68 -1.03 2.13 -27.27
C ARG A 68 -1.76 2.63 -28.52
N ARG A 69 -2.79 3.46 -28.37
CA ARG A 69 -3.54 4.07 -29.48
C ARG A 69 -2.68 5.03 -30.30
N PHE A 70 -1.88 5.86 -29.65
CA PHE A 70 -0.97 6.80 -30.33
C PHE A 70 0.09 6.04 -31.14
N TYR A 71 0.77 5.08 -30.53
CA TYR A 71 1.79 4.27 -31.20
C TYR A 71 1.22 3.49 -32.40
N ASN A 72 -0.01 2.96 -32.27
CA ASN A 72 -0.71 2.29 -33.38
C ASN A 72 -0.94 3.23 -34.58
N ARG A 73 -1.23 4.52 -34.35
CA ARG A 73 -1.42 5.49 -35.44
C ARG A 73 -0.11 5.93 -36.10
N VAL A 74 0.99 5.93 -35.35
CA VAL A 74 2.30 6.44 -35.83
C VAL A 74 3.18 5.33 -36.41
N SER A 75 3.02 4.07 -35.94
CA SER A 75 3.82 2.95 -36.41
C SER A 75 3.40 2.47 -37.80
N LYS A 76 4.38 2.22 -38.68
CA LYS A 76 4.17 1.61 -40.01
C LYS A 76 4.07 0.07 -39.95
N GLN A 77 4.42 -0.56 -38.81
CA GLN A 77 4.34 -2.01 -38.60
C GLN A 77 3.02 -2.39 -37.94
N LYS A 78 1.97 -2.64 -38.75
CA LYS A 78 0.65 -3.10 -38.27
C LYS A 78 0.67 -4.48 -37.60
N ASP A 79 1.61 -5.34 -37.97
CA ASP A 79 1.61 -6.76 -37.58
C ASP A 79 1.98 -7.01 -36.11
N TYR A 80 2.82 -6.14 -35.52
CA TYR A 80 3.16 -6.19 -34.09
C TYR A 80 2.02 -5.72 -33.16
N LEU A 81 0.92 -5.21 -33.73
CA LEU A 81 -0.14 -4.54 -32.98
C LEU A 81 -1.36 -5.43 -32.68
N ASP A 82 -1.53 -6.59 -33.31
CA ASP A 82 -2.66 -7.47 -32.94
C ASP A 82 -2.52 -8.13 -31.56
N ASP A 83 -1.30 -8.13 -31.00
CA ASP A 83 -1.03 -8.69 -29.67
C ASP A 83 -1.09 -7.69 -28.51
N TRP A 84 -1.14 -6.37 -28.75
CA TRP A 84 -1.19 -5.40 -27.62
C TRP A 84 -2.53 -5.41 -26.90
N GLN A 85 -3.62 -5.79 -27.57
CA GLN A 85 -4.95 -5.90 -26.96
C GLN A 85 -5.03 -7.08 -25.98
N LYS A 86 -4.20 -8.12 -26.17
CA LYS A 86 -4.15 -9.30 -25.31
C LYS A 86 -3.28 -9.09 -24.06
N LYS A 87 -2.49 -8.02 -24.01
CA LYS A 87 -1.63 -7.72 -22.85
C LYS A 87 -2.48 -7.13 -21.71
N PRO A 88 -2.41 -7.71 -20.50
CA PRO A 88 -3.20 -7.25 -19.37
C PRO A 88 -2.94 -5.79 -19.09
N LEU A 89 -3.99 -5.09 -18.66
CA LEU A 89 -3.87 -3.70 -18.23
C LEU A 89 -3.19 -3.60 -16.87
N PRO A 90 -2.51 -2.48 -16.55
CA PRO A 90 -1.93 -2.27 -15.22
C PRO A 90 -2.88 -2.54 -14.05
N SER A 91 -4.18 -2.28 -14.21
CA SER A 91 -5.17 -2.60 -13.17
C SER A 91 -5.42 -4.10 -12.95
N GLU A 92 -5.21 -4.91 -14.00
CA GLU A 92 -5.43 -6.36 -14.01
C GLU A 92 -4.21 -7.13 -13.48
N THR A 93 -3.03 -6.51 -13.48
CA THR A 93 -1.80 -7.14 -12.95
C THR A 93 -1.75 -7.20 -11.43
N ILE A 94 -2.54 -6.36 -10.75
CA ILE A 94 -2.58 -6.30 -9.28
C ILE A 94 -3.75 -7.14 -8.77
N GLU A 95 -3.48 -8.13 -7.91
CA GLU A 95 -4.57 -8.90 -7.29
C GLU A 95 -5.33 -8.08 -6.22
N LYS A 96 -6.62 -8.36 -6.06
CA LYS A 96 -7.49 -7.65 -5.09
C LYS A 96 -7.09 -7.93 -3.64
N SER A 97 -6.52 -9.11 -3.41
CA SER A 97 -6.00 -9.60 -2.13
C SER A 97 -4.94 -8.64 -1.57
N TRP A 98 -3.96 -8.26 -2.39
CA TRP A 98 -2.87 -7.36 -2.03
C TRP A 98 -3.35 -5.96 -1.67
N LEU A 99 -4.25 -5.39 -2.48
CA LEU A 99 -4.85 -4.09 -2.17
C LEU A 99 -5.58 -4.12 -0.81
N SER A 100 -6.45 -5.13 -0.60
CA SER A 100 -7.18 -5.25 0.66
C SER A 100 -6.26 -5.47 1.85
N PHE A 101 -5.15 -6.20 1.67
CA PHE A 101 -4.15 -6.45 2.69
C PHE A 101 -3.47 -5.16 3.15
N PHE A 102 -2.95 -4.36 2.20
CA PHE A 102 -2.25 -3.12 2.52
C PHE A 102 -3.18 -2.07 3.12
N MET A 103 -4.38 -1.90 2.54
CA MET A 103 -5.37 -0.94 3.04
C MET A 103 -5.89 -1.30 4.44
N PHE A 104 -6.13 -2.58 4.72
CA PHE A 104 -6.60 -3.01 6.05
C PHE A 104 -5.52 -2.80 7.13
N ASN A 105 -4.29 -3.25 6.88
CA ASN A 105 -3.20 -3.08 7.83
C ASN A 105 -2.86 -1.59 8.02
N GLY A 106 -2.76 -0.83 6.93
CA GLY A 106 -2.52 0.62 6.99
C GLY A 106 -3.62 1.35 7.75
N GLY A 107 -4.89 1.05 7.47
CA GLY A 107 -6.03 1.65 8.15
C GLY A 107 -6.07 1.34 9.64
N MET A 108 -5.83 0.09 10.04
CA MET A 108 -5.82 -0.28 11.46
C MET A 108 -4.64 0.33 12.22
N LEU A 109 -3.44 0.34 11.64
CA LEU A 109 -2.28 0.98 12.25
C LEU A 109 -2.48 2.50 12.35
N MET A 110 -3.12 3.12 11.36
CA MET A 110 -3.49 4.54 11.40
C MET A 110 -4.52 4.84 12.49
N LEU A 111 -5.53 3.99 12.67
CA LEU A 111 -6.48 4.14 13.78
C LEU A 111 -5.77 4.03 15.14
N GLY A 112 -4.85 3.07 15.28
CA GLY A 112 -4.01 2.95 16.48
C GLY A 112 -3.15 4.19 16.71
N LEU A 113 -2.55 4.74 15.65
CA LEU A 113 -1.76 5.97 15.71
C LEU A 113 -2.61 7.16 16.17
N LEU A 114 -3.80 7.35 15.60
CA LEU A 114 -4.71 8.43 15.98
C LEU A 114 -5.17 8.28 17.43
N ALA A 115 -5.45 7.06 17.89
CA ALA A 115 -5.79 6.80 19.28
C ALA A 115 -4.63 7.15 20.22
N LEU A 116 -3.39 6.75 19.89
CA LEU A 116 -2.22 7.09 20.70
C LEU A 116 -1.91 8.59 20.69
N LEU A 117 -2.08 9.27 19.55
CA LEU A 117 -1.96 10.73 19.47
C LEU A 117 -3.00 11.43 20.34
N ALA A 118 -4.25 10.96 20.31
CA ALA A 118 -5.29 11.50 21.18
C ALA A 118 -4.91 11.32 22.66
N VAL A 119 -4.42 10.14 23.06
CA VAL A 119 -3.93 9.92 24.43
C VAL A 119 -2.76 10.84 24.76
N TYR A 120 -1.80 10.98 23.84
CA TYR A 120 -0.61 11.82 24.05
C TYR A 120 -0.95 13.30 24.24
N TYR A 121 -1.94 13.84 23.51
CA TYR A 121 -2.28 15.26 23.58
C TYR A 121 -3.36 15.62 24.62
N TYR A 122 -4.26 14.68 24.94
CA TYR A 122 -5.35 14.95 25.89
C TYR A 122 -5.07 14.44 27.30
N LEU A 123 -4.15 13.48 27.47
CA LEU A 123 -3.91 12.82 28.75
C LEU A 123 -2.51 13.08 29.35
N LEU A 124 -1.54 13.47 28.52
CA LEU A 124 -0.17 13.84 28.89
C LEU A 124 0.08 15.32 28.59
#